data_AF-A0A846TCN9-F1
#
_entry.id   AF-A0A846TCN9-F1
#
_cell.length_a   1.000
_cell.length_b   1.000
_cell.length_c   1.000
_cell.angle_alpha   90.00
_cell.angle_beta   90.00
_cell.angle_gamma   90.00
#
_symmetry.space_group_name_H-M   'P 1'
#
loop_
_entity.id
_entity.type
_entity.pdbx_description
1 polymer ?
#
loop_
_entity_poly.entity_id
_entity_poly.type
_entity_poly.pdbx_seq_one_letter_code
_entity_poly.pdbx_strand_id
1 'polypeptide(L)'
;MKKLLMLIVFAVVMVSGCGQDNTESVYDKSEDQAGVGLNRDDDGVREGDGPNFTKDRDNGMTMTDQNPNLLNTDNENHHSFSQDVQKAKDVISDAGYEPGSIWINGGEMNVTAQLEGRVTRKDRENAQKTLQQKLTRALPRYDINVDIQ
;
A
#
# COMPACT_ATOMS: atom_id res chain seq x y z
N MET A 1 -28.36 6.23 -47.26
CA MET A 1 -28.30 5.19 -46.20
C MET A 1 -26.89 4.64 -45.97
N LYS A 2 -26.16 4.11 -46.98
CA LYS A 2 -24.82 3.49 -46.78
C LYS A 2 -23.73 4.46 -46.27
N LYS A 3 -23.74 5.72 -46.75
CA LYS A 3 -22.81 6.77 -46.30
C LYS A 3 -23.08 7.27 -44.87
N LEU A 4 -24.36 7.25 -44.45
CA LEU A 4 -24.77 7.56 -43.09
C LEU A 4 -24.41 6.42 -42.12
N LEU A 5 -24.55 5.17 -42.58
CA LEU A 5 -24.19 3.98 -41.82
C LEU A 5 -22.67 3.90 -41.56
N MET A 6 -21.83 4.25 -42.55
CA MET A 6 -20.37 4.29 -42.33
C MET A 6 -19.94 5.38 -41.35
N LEU A 7 -20.62 6.53 -41.33
CA LEU A 7 -20.29 7.61 -40.40
C LEU A 7 -20.64 7.26 -38.95
N ILE A 8 -21.71 6.49 -38.74
CA ILE A 8 -22.10 5.98 -37.42
C ILE A 8 -21.12 4.90 -36.94
N VAL A 9 -20.65 4.01 -37.82
CA VAL A 9 -19.67 2.98 -37.46
C VAL A 9 -18.32 3.59 -37.08
N PHE A 10 -17.90 4.68 -37.74
CA PHE A 10 -16.68 5.40 -37.39
C PHE A 10 -16.78 6.12 -36.03
N ALA A 11 -17.95 6.66 -35.71
CA ALA A 11 -18.20 7.32 -34.42
C ALA A 11 -18.13 6.35 -33.23
N VAL A 12 -18.58 5.10 -33.40
CA VAL A 12 -18.56 4.09 -32.32
C VAL A 12 -17.13 3.66 -31.95
N VAL A 13 -16.19 3.66 -32.91
CA VAL A 13 -14.78 3.28 -32.64
C VAL A 13 -14.05 4.32 -31.79
N MET A 14 -14.44 5.61 -31.89
CA MET A 14 -13.80 6.67 -31.09
C MET A 14 -14.25 6.73 -29.62
N VAL A 15 -15.28 6.00 -29.23
CA VAL A 15 -15.79 6.01 -27.83
C VAL A 15 -15.17 4.87 -26.99
N SER A 16 -14.43 3.93 -27.59
CA SER A 16 -13.88 2.75 -26.89
C SER A 16 -12.52 2.97 -26.20
N GLY A 17 -12.11 4.21 -25.97
CA GLY A 17 -10.76 4.57 -25.55
C GLY A 17 -10.67 5.23 -24.17
N CYS A 18 -11.22 4.63 -23.13
CA CYS A 18 -10.89 4.96 -21.73
C CYS A 18 -10.70 3.65 -20.95
N GLY A 19 -9.58 2.98 -21.24
CA GLY A 19 -9.04 1.94 -20.37
C GLY A 19 -7.91 2.58 -19.56
N GLN A 20 -8.27 3.27 -18.48
CA GLN A 20 -7.27 3.71 -17.50
C GLN A 20 -6.92 2.47 -16.68
N ASP A 21 -5.78 1.86 -16.98
CA ASP A 21 -5.15 0.92 -16.06
C ASP A 21 -4.64 1.75 -14.89
N ASN A 22 -5.54 1.97 -13.92
CA ASN A 22 -5.18 2.52 -12.63
C ASN A 22 -4.35 1.47 -11.91
N THR A 23 -3.02 1.51 -12.06
CA THR A 23 -2.14 0.97 -11.03
C THR A 23 -2.28 1.87 -9.80
N GLU A 24 -3.36 1.65 -9.07
CA GLU A 24 -3.70 2.32 -7.83
C GLU A 24 -2.57 2.01 -6.83
N SER A 25 -1.68 2.99 -6.66
CA SER A 25 -0.67 3.01 -5.59
C SER A 25 -1.18 3.91 -4.46
N VAL A 26 -0.70 3.67 -3.25
CA VAL A 26 -1.23 4.17 -1.97
C VAL A 26 -1.38 5.69 -1.81
N TYR A 27 -1.01 6.52 -2.78
CA TYR A 27 -1.23 7.97 -2.76
C TYR A 27 -2.58 8.42 -3.34
N ASP A 28 -3.36 7.54 -3.96
CA ASP A 28 -4.59 7.93 -4.69
C ASP A 28 -5.86 7.94 -3.83
N LYS A 29 -5.72 8.08 -2.50
CA LYS A 29 -6.86 8.22 -1.58
C LYS A 29 -7.01 9.69 -1.19
N SER A 30 -7.87 10.38 -1.93
CA SER A 30 -8.46 11.69 -1.60
C SER A 30 -7.49 12.69 -0.98
N GLU A 31 -6.69 13.38 -1.81
CA GLU A 31 -6.25 14.73 -1.44
C GLU A 31 -7.49 15.52 -1.03
N ASP A 32 -7.50 16.03 0.19
CA ASP A 32 -8.55 16.89 0.74
C ASP A 32 -8.81 18.04 -0.23
N GLN A 33 -9.88 17.93 -1.01
CA GLN A 33 -10.14 18.82 -2.14
C GLN A 33 -10.50 20.26 -1.73
N ALA A 34 -10.50 20.58 -0.43
CA ALA A 34 -10.75 21.94 0.04
C ALA A 34 -10.12 22.29 1.40
N GLY A 35 -9.25 21.46 1.97
CA GLY A 35 -8.57 21.78 3.25
C GLY A 35 -9.54 21.97 4.43
N VAL A 36 -10.68 21.28 4.42
CA VAL A 36 -11.76 21.41 5.42
C VAL A 36 -11.85 20.21 6.36
N GLY A 37 -10.94 19.24 6.25
CA GLY A 37 -10.79 18.12 7.17
C GLY A 37 -10.06 18.43 8.48
N LEU A 38 -9.97 19.69 8.89
CA LEU A 38 -9.28 20.07 10.13
C LEU A 38 -10.09 19.62 11.35
N ASN A 39 -9.66 18.51 11.96
CA ASN A 39 -10.00 18.03 13.30
C ASN A 39 -11.49 17.85 13.59
N ARG A 40 -11.99 16.62 13.46
CA ARG A 40 -13.12 16.17 14.28
C ARG A 40 -12.55 15.56 15.55
N ASP A 41 -12.87 16.16 16.69
CA ASP A 41 -12.29 15.92 18.03
C ASP A 41 -12.38 14.48 18.60
N ASP A 42 -12.63 13.43 17.81
CA ASP A 42 -13.02 12.10 18.31
C ASP A 42 -12.31 10.88 17.67
N ASP A 43 -11.32 11.04 16.78
CA ASP A 43 -10.71 9.90 16.06
C ASP A 43 -9.25 9.57 16.41
N GLY A 44 -8.65 10.27 17.36
CA GLY A 44 -7.21 10.17 17.65
C GLY A 44 -6.74 8.99 18.51
N VAL A 45 -7.62 8.18 19.11
CA VAL A 45 -7.18 7.07 20.00
C VAL A 45 -8.03 5.82 19.79
N ARG A 46 -7.50 4.85 19.03
CA ARG A 46 -8.01 3.47 19.12
C ARG A 46 -7.45 2.85 20.40
N GLU A 47 -8.29 2.71 21.41
CA GLU A 47 -8.04 1.82 22.56
C GLU A 47 -7.94 0.36 22.08
N GLY A 48 -6.80 -0.29 22.41
CA GLY A 48 -6.69 -1.72 22.73
C GLY A 48 -6.96 -2.77 21.64
N ASP A 49 -5.96 -3.61 21.34
CA ASP A 49 -5.99 -5.05 21.67
C ASP A 49 -4.95 -5.85 20.87
N GLY A 50 -3.77 -6.03 21.47
CA GLY A 50 -2.75 -6.95 20.96
C GLY A 50 -1.63 -7.14 21.99
N PRO A 51 -1.21 -8.39 22.29
CA PRO A 51 -0.38 -8.71 23.46
C PRO A 51 1.09 -8.24 23.38
N ASN A 52 1.46 -7.43 22.38
CA ASN A 52 2.84 -6.98 22.14
C ASN A 52 3.03 -5.46 22.09
N PHE A 53 2.02 -4.66 22.40
CA PHE A 53 2.20 -3.21 22.58
C PHE A 53 2.51 -2.91 24.05
N THR A 54 3.76 -3.16 24.46
CA THR A 54 4.27 -2.54 25.68
C THR A 54 4.26 -1.03 25.51
N LYS A 55 3.68 -0.37 26.50
CA LYS A 55 3.37 1.06 26.65
C LYS A 55 4.62 1.96 26.75
N ASP A 56 5.71 1.57 26.12
CA ASP A 56 7.01 2.22 26.17
C ASP A 56 7.41 2.69 24.77
N ARG A 57 7.04 3.94 24.47
CA ARG A 57 7.87 4.91 23.75
C ARG A 57 8.58 4.40 22.50
N ASP A 58 7.81 4.05 21.47
CA ASP A 58 8.23 4.43 20.12
C ASP A 58 7.24 5.49 19.66
N ASN A 59 7.40 6.67 20.25
CA ASN A 59 6.73 7.88 19.80
C ASN A 59 7.09 8.01 18.33
N GLY A 60 6.09 8.03 17.45
CA GLY A 60 6.24 8.40 16.05
C GLY A 60 6.65 9.86 15.91
N MET A 61 7.80 10.22 16.48
CA MET A 61 8.45 11.50 16.32
C MET A 61 8.94 11.53 14.89
N THR A 62 8.21 12.24 14.06
CA THR A 62 8.67 12.57 12.71
C THR A 62 9.79 13.63 12.81
N MET A 63 10.44 13.93 11.69
CA MET A 63 11.52 14.92 11.65
C MET A 63 11.06 16.33 12.07
N THR A 64 9.75 16.62 11.98
CA THR A 64 9.12 17.86 12.46
C THR A 64 8.91 17.88 13.97
N ASP A 65 8.69 16.73 14.61
CA ASP A 65 8.55 16.61 16.07
C ASP A 65 9.87 16.78 16.84
N GLN A 66 11.01 16.80 16.15
CA GLN A 66 12.33 16.98 16.76
C GLN A 66 12.70 18.44 17.02
N ASN A 67 11.96 19.39 16.44
CA ASN A 67 12.19 20.82 16.62
C ASN A 67 10.94 21.49 17.20
N PRO A 68 10.94 21.90 18.48
CA PRO A 68 9.77 22.49 19.14
C PRO A 68 9.33 23.84 18.54
N ASN A 69 10.11 24.41 17.61
CA ASN A 69 9.78 25.64 16.91
C ASN A 69 9.21 25.41 15.50
N LEU A 70 9.12 24.16 15.02
CA LEU A 70 8.41 23.86 13.78
C LEU A 70 6.92 23.65 14.12
N LEU A 71 6.04 24.30 13.35
CA LEU A 71 4.61 24.00 13.39
C LEU A 71 4.42 22.57 12.88
N ASN A 72 3.71 21.73 13.65
CA ASN A 72 3.29 20.43 13.17
C ASN A 72 2.11 20.64 12.22
N THR A 73 2.38 20.57 10.92
CA THR A 73 1.43 20.85 9.82
C THR A 73 1.02 19.59 9.07
N ASP A 74 1.52 18.42 9.48
CA ASP A 74 1.74 17.32 8.54
C ASP A 74 1.39 15.92 9.11
N ASN A 75 0.67 15.90 10.23
CA ASN A 75 0.24 14.72 11.00
C ASN A 75 -0.41 13.60 10.15
N GLU A 76 -1.08 13.94 9.05
CA GLU A 76 -1.87 12.99 8.24
C GLU A 76 -1.19 12.56 6.93
N ASN A 77 -0.19 13.30 6.45
CA ASN A 77 0.42 13.07 5.12
C ASN A 77 1.92 12.69 5.18
N HIS A 78 2.43 12.39 6.37
CA HIS A 78 3.80 11.92 6.50
C HIS A 78 3.93 10.46 6.09
N HIS A 79 4.63 10.26 4.99
CA HIS A 79 5.12 8.96 4.55
C HIS A 79 5.98 8.33 5.67
N SER A 80 5.47 7.30 6.34
CA SER A 80 6.22 6.58 7.38
C SER A 80 6.55 5.15 6.96
N PHE A 81 7.75 4.67 7.32
CA PHE A 81 8.12 3.26 7.14
C PHE A 81 7.12 2.30 7.78
N SER A 82 6.46 2.72 8.87
CA SER A 82 5.40 1.96 9.52
C SER A 82 4.20 1.73 8.59
N GLN A 83 3.76 2.75 7.85
CA GLN A 83 2.65 2.63 6.90
C GLN A 83 3.00 1.66 5.76
N ASP A 84 4.25 1.63 5.30
CA ASP A 84 4.67 0.69 4.25
C ASP A 84 4.74 -0.74 4.73
N VAL A 85 5.27 -0.93 5.94
CA VAL A 85 5.28 -2.24 6.59
C VAL A 85 3.84 -2.72 6.75
N GLN A 86 2.93 -1.85 7.15
CA GLN A 86 1.52 -2.20 7.26
C GLN A 86 0.91 -2.53 5.89
N LYS A 87 1.18 -1.71 4.86
CA LYS A 87 0.71 -1.99 3.50
C LYS A 87 1.24 -3.32 2.97
N ALA A 88 2.50 -3.65 3.23
CA ALA A 88 3.09 -4.92 2.84
C ALA A 88 2.38 -6.08 3.54
N LYS A 89 2.09 -5.98 4.85
CA LYS A 89 1.28 -6.98 5.58
C LYS A 89 -0.08 -7.17 4.94
N ASP A 90 -0.80 -6.08 4.67
CA ASP A 90 -2.13 -6.13 4.07
C ASP A 90 -2.09 -6.84 2.71
N VAL A 91 -1.11 -6.53 1.85
CA VAL A 91 -0.95 -7.17 0.54
C VAL A 91 -0.64 -8.67 0.66
N ILE A 92 0.15 -9.07 1.66
CA ILE A 92 0.48 -10.48 1.92
C ILE A 92 -0.75 -11.23 2.40
N SER A 93 -1.50 -10.67 3.35
CA SER A 93 -2.75 -11.24 3.87
C SER A 93 -3.84 -11.33 2.80
N ASP A 94 -4.03 -10.29 2.00
CA ASP A 94 -4.98 -10.28 0.87
C ASP A 94 -4.62 -11.31 -0.21
N ALA A 95 -3.35 -11.70 -0.29
CA ALA A 95 -2.89 -12.76 -1.17
C ALA A 95 -3.04 -14.17 -0.57
N GLY A 96 -3.54 -14.28 0.67
CA GLY A 96 -3.82 -15.54 1.35
C GLY A 96 -2.60 -16.15 2.05
N TYR A 97 -1.61 -15.34 2.41
CA TYR A 97 -0.42 -15.76 3.12
C TYR A 97 -0.33 -15.11 4.49
N GLU A 98 0.35 -15.76 5.42
CA GLU A 98 0.60 -15.22 6.76
C GLU A 98 1.85 -14.31 6.72
N PRO A 99 1.73 -13.02 7.10
CA PRO A 99 2.87 -12.10 7.10
C PRO A 99 3.90 -12.47 8.16
N GLY A 100 5.15 -12.61 7.75
CA GLY A 100 6.29 -12.83 8.64
C GLY A 100 7.04 -11.52 8.95
N SER A 101 8.37 -11.64 9.01
CA SER A 101 9.25 -10.50 9.23
C SER A 101 9.27 -9.58 7.99
N ILE A 102 9.17 -8.28 8.23
CA ILE A 102 9.27 -7.24 7.19
C ILE A 102 10.23 -6.18 7.71
N TRP A 103 11.26 -5.88 6.93
CA TRP A 103 12.20 -4.82 7.25
C TRP A 103 12.61 -4.04 6.00
N ILE A 104 12.88 -2.76 6.20
CA ILE A 104 13.24 -1.82 5.15
C ILE A 104 14.64 -1.31 5.44
N ASN A 105 15.49 -1.34 4.42
CA ASN A 105 16.83 -0.76 4.47
C ASN A 105 17.02 0.15 3.25
N GLY A 106 16.80 1.45 3.43
CA GLY A 106 16.85 2.41 2.33
C GLY A 106 15.80 2.11 1.26
N GLY A 107 16.25 1.81 0.04
CA GLY A 107 15.40 1.44 -1.11
C GLY A 107 15.05 -0.04 -1.19
N GLU A 108 15.54 -0.89 -0.28
CA GLU A 108 15.26 -2.32 -0.27
C GLU A 108 14.23 -2.68 0.81
N MET A 109 13.27 -3.52 0.46
CA MET A 109 12.31 -4.11 1.40
C MET A 109 12.44 -5.63 1.36
N ASN A 110 12.67 -6.23 2.52
CA ASN A 110 12.75 -7.68 2.66
C ASN A 110 11.51 -8.17 3.40
N VAL A 111 10.87 -9.19 2.83
CA VAL A 111 9.59 -9.72 3.29
C VAL A 111 9.71 -11.23 3.44
N THR A 112 9.27 -11.75 4.57
CA THR A 112 8.99 -13.17 4.77
C THR A 112 7.49 -13.40 4.78
N ALA A 113 7.01 -14.43 4.09
CA ALA A 113 5.63 -14.89 4.17
C ALA A 113 5.58 -16.41 4.40
N GLN A 114 4.59 -16.87 5.17
CA GLN A 114 4.41 -18.29 5.47
C GLN A 114 3.26 -18.85 4.63
N LEU A 115 3.44 -20.06 4.10
CA LEU A 115 2.34 -20.84 3.52
C LEU A 115 1.83 -21.86 4.51
N GLU A 116 0.51 -21.96 4.62
CA GLU A 116 -0.10 -23.02 5.40
C GLU A 116 0.03 -24.39 4.73
N GLY A 117 0.33 -25.41 5.54
CA GLY A 117 0.30 -26.81 5.13
C GLY A 117 1.58 -27.32 4.46
N ARG A 118 1.48 -28.50 3.84
CA ARG A 118 2.62 -29.13 3.15
C ARG A 118 2.76 -28.53 1.76
N VAL A 119 3.77 -27.69 1.59
CA VAL A 119 4.08 -27.04 0.31
C VAL A 119 5.18 -27.76 -0.45
N THR A 120 5.01 -27.88 -1.77
CA THR A 120 6.09 -28.34 -2.63
C THR A 120 7.03 -27.18 -2.96
N ARG A 121 8.24 -27.48 -3.45
CA ARG A 121 9.17 -26.44 -3.94
C ARG A 121 8.53 -25.57 -5.02
N LYS A 122 7.71 -26.18 -5.90
CA LYS A 122 7.02 -25.46 -6.98
C LYS A 122 5.96 -24.50 -6.45
N ASP A 123 5.26 -24.88 -5.37
CA ASP A 123 4.28 -24.00 -4.74
C ASP A 123 4.95 -22.79 -4.09
N ARG A 124 6.12 -22.99 -3.46
CA ARG A 124 6.95 -21.90 -2.92
C ARG A 124 7.44 -20.95 -4.01
N GLU A 125 7.99 -21.47 -5.11
CA GLU A 125 8.46 -20.65 -6.24
C GLU A 125 7.32 -19.83 -6.86
N ASN A 126 6.14 -20.43 -7.02
CA ASN A 126 4.95 -19.72 -7.51
C ASN A 126 4.50 -18.63 -6.53
N ALA A 127 4.40 -18.96 -5.24
CA ALA A 127 4.00 -18.01 -4.21
C ALA A 127 4.96 -16.83 -4.12
N GLN A 128 6.27 -17.09 -4.14
CA GLN A 128 7.30 -16.06 -4.14
C GLN A 128 7.11 -15.10 -5.31
N LYS A 129 6.95 -15.63 -6.53
CA LYS A 129 6.75 -14.80 -7.73
C LYS A 129 5.46 -13.99 -7.68
N THR A 130 4.36 -14.60 -7.22
CA THR A 130 3.07 -13.92 -7.09
C THR A 130 3.12 -12.81 -6.05
N LEU A 131 3.68 -13.07 -4.87
CA LEU A 131 3.83 -12.07 -3.82
C LEU A 131 4.76 -10.94 -4.23
N GLN A 132 5.89 -11.26 -4.85
CA GLN A 132 6.82 -10.25 -5.35
C GLN A 132 6.13 -9.31 -6.34
N GLN A 133 5.38 -9.84 -7.32
CA GLN A 133 4.63 -9.02 -8.27
C GLN A 133 3.57 -8.13 -7.61
N LYS A 134 2.82 -8.65 -6.64
CA LYS A 134 1.78 -7.88 -5.92
C LYS A 134 2.40 -6.78 -5.07
N LEU A 135 3.46 -7.11 -4.33
CA LEU A 135 4.15 -6.16 -3.47
C LEU A 135 4.83 -5.06 -4.30
N THR A 136 5.53 -5.39 -5.38
CA THR A 136 6.15 -4.39 -6.26
C THR A 136 5.10 -3.46 -6.88
N ARG A 137 3.91 -3.97 -7.20
CA ARG A 137 2.81 -3.12 -7.70
C ARG A 137 2.28 -2.17 -6.62
N ALA A 138 2.12 -2.65 -5.39
CA ALA A 138 1.57 -1.87 -4.29
C ALA A 138 2.57 -0.85 -3.72
N LEU A 139 3.86 -1.19 -3.75
CA LEU A 139 4.96 -0.44 -3.12
C LEU A 139 6.12 -0.24 -4.13
N PRO A 140 5.89 0.49 -5.24
CA PRO A 140 6.78 0.51 -6.41
C PRO A 140 8.14 1.17 -6.20
N ARG A 141 8.33 1.85 -5.08
CA ARG A 141 9.59 2.54 -4.78
C ARG A 141 10.65 1.66 -4.12
N TYR A 142 10.28 0.45 -3.71
CA TYR A 142 11.20 -0.49 -3.09
C TYR A 142 11.62 -1.58 -4.08
N ASP A 143 12.87 -1.99 -3.99
CA ASP A 143 13.28 -3.30 -4.49
C ASP A 143 12.89 -4.36 -3.44
N ILE A 144 12.02 -5.30 -3.83
CA ILE A 144 11.33 -6.19 -2.90
C ILE A 144 11.84 -7.62 -3.03
N ASN A 145 12.46 -8.10 -1.96
CA ASN A 145 12.91 -9.48 -1.80
C ASN A 145 11.89 -10.25 -0.98
N VAL A 146 11.34 -11.33 -1.54
CA VAL A 146 10.35 -12.18 -0.88
C VAL A 146 10.97 -13.54 -0.58
N ASP A 147 10.88 -13.96 0.67
CA ASP A 147 11.22 -15.30 1.16
C ASP A 147 9.95 -16.03 1.62
N ILE A 148 9.85 -17.31 1.25
CA ILE A 148 8.69 -18.16 1.53
C ILE A 148 9.09 -19.29 2.46
N GLN A 149 8.51 -19.30 3.66
CA GLN A 149 8.78 -20.30 4.70
C GLN A 149 7.75 -21.45 4.66
#